data_AF-A0A957U008-F1
#
_entry.id   AF-A0A957U008-F1
#
_cell.length_a   1.000
_cell.length_b   1.000
_cell.length_c   1.000
_cell.angle_alpha   90.00
_cell.angle_beta   90.00
_cell.angle_gamma   90.00
#
_symmetry.space_group_name_H-M   'P 1'
#
loop_
_entity.id
_entity.type
_entity.pdbx_description
1 polymer ?
#
loop_
_entity_poly.entity_id
_entity_poly.type
_entity_poly.pdbx_seq_one_letter_code
_entity_poly.pdbx_strand_id
1 'polypeptide(L)'
;CTDITLEVRPDAPMAYSFTDPFRPLRTSMRASGVIIGLGLGGLCLFAPPARLLDWGLIAPGVVLPVRLAGAGLLSLGAFWLLASSDRIIELPTLITTALANGLIALMLLVGYINQDLTMLARSGRLILILVVAVALAGATLPLRYFRAEFRR
;
A
#
# COMPACT_ATOMS: atom_id res chain seq x y z
N CYS A 1 18.85 -46.09 -27.56
CA CYS A 1 19.56 -45.03 -26.81
C CYS A 1 20.09 -44.03 -27.79
N THR A 2 19.43 -42.89 -27.92
CA THR A 2 19.90 -41.74 -28.70
C THR A 2 19.75 -40.54 -27.79
N ASP A 3 20.88 -40.12 -27.23
CA ASP A 3 21.02 -38.95 -26.37
C ASP A 3 20.76 -37.68 -27.20
N ILE A 4 19.77 -36.91 -26.78
CA ILE A 4 19.48 -35.58 -27.33
C ILE A 4 20.18 -34.59 -26.38
N THR A 5 21.40 -34.21 -26.73
CA THR A 5 22.10 -33.09 -26.10
C THR A 5 21.43 -31.79 -26.52
N LEU A 6 20.61 -31.23 -25.63
CA LEU A 6 20.01 -29.90 -25.77
C LEU A 6 21.10 -28.83 -25.63
N GLU A 7 21.58 -28.34 -26.77
CA GLU A 7 22.46 -27.18 -26.86
C GLU A 7 21.67 -25.92 -26.47
N VAL A 8 21.89 -25.42 -25.24
CA VAL A 8 21.26 -24.19 -24.74
C VAL A 8 21.88 -22.99 -25.46
N ARG A 9 21.18 -22.50 -26.49
CA ARG A 9 21.55 -21.27 -27.20
C ARG A 9 21.35 -20.04 -26.29
N PRO A 10 22.39 -19.23 -26.03
CA PRO A 10 22.28 -18.03 -25.18
C PRO A 10 21.53 -16.86 -25.84
N ASP A 11 21.19 -16.98 -27.14
CA ASP A 11 20.61 -15.88 -27.94
C ASP A 11 19.12 -16.03 -28.20
N ALA A 12 18.40 -16.84 -27.40
CA ALA A 12 16.96 -16.84 -27.45
C ALA A 12 16.46 -15.42 -27.10
N PRO A 13 15.71 -14.73 -27.99
CA PRO A 13 15.15 -13.43 -27.65
C PRO A 13 14.38 -13.59 -26.35
N MET A 14 14.74 -12.76 -25.35
CA MET A 14 14.08 -12.72 -24.05
C MET A 14 12.58 -12.81 -24.29
N ALA A 15 11.99 -13.95 -23.95
CA ALA A 15 10.55 -14.11 -23.95
C ALA A 15 10.04 -13.17 -22.85
N TYR A 16 9.83 -11.90 -23.21
CA TYR A 16 8.99 -10.98 -22.48
C TYR A 16 7.62 -11.64 -22.51
N SER A 17 7.31 -12.40 -21.45
CA SER A 17 5.97 -12.88 -21.17
C SER A 17 5.08 -11.64 -21.12
N PHE A 18 4.39 -11.37 -22.21
CA PHE A 18 3.41 -10.29 -22.36
C PHE A 18 2.26 -10.41 -21.34
N THR A 19 2.20 -11.54 -20.64
CA THR A 19 1.38 -11.83 -19.47
C THR A 19 2.27 -11.88 -18.22
N ASP A 20 2.59 -10.74 -17.61
CA ASP A 20 3.06 -10.72 -16.23
C ASP A 20 1.82 -10.84 -15.30
N PRO A 21 1.55 -12.01 -14.71
CA PRO A 21 0.33 -12.23 -13.92
C PRO A 21 0.29 -11.36 -12.66
N PHE A 22 1.42 -10.82 -12.22
CA PHE A 22 1.55 -9.99 -11.02
C PHE A 22 1.54 -8.48 -11.32
N ARG A 23 1.36 -8.07 -12.58
CA ARG A 23 1.30 -6.66 -12.97
C ARG A 23 0.27 -5.83 -12.18
N PRO A 24 -0.99 -6.27 -11.97
CA PRO A 24 -1.97 -5.46 -11.24
C PRO A 24 -1.63 -5.36 -9.74
N LEU A 25 -1.03 -6.39 -9.16
CA LEU A 25 -0.54 -6.39 -7.78
C LEU A 25 0.62 -5.39 -7.60
N ARG A 26 1.55 -5.37 -8.55
CA ARG A 26 2.68 -4.45 -8.55
C ARG A 26 2.21 -2.99 -8.68
N THR A 27 1.22 -2.73 -9.52
CA THR A 27 0.62 -1.39 -9.63
C THR A 27 -0.12 -0.97 -8.37
N SER A 28 -0.83 -1.88 -7.69
CA SER A 28 -1.52 -1.52 -6.45
C SER A 28 -0.57 -1.30 -5.29
N MET A 29 0.53 -2.06 -5.20
CA MET A 29 1.59 -1.81 -4.22
C MET A 29 2.23 -0.45 -4.44
N ARG A 30 2.51 -0.07 -5.69
CA ARG A 30 3.04 1.26 -6.02
C ARG A 30 2.04 2.37 -5.70
N ALA A 31 0.78 2.20 -6.09
CA ALA A 31 -0.27 3.17 -5.80
C ALA A 31 -0.45 3.36 -4.27
N SER A 32 -0.47 2.26 -3.52
CA SER A 32 -0.58 2.31 -2.05
C SER A 32 0.68 2.93 -1.42
N GLY A 33 1.87 2.55 -1.87
CA GLY A 33 3.13 3.13 -1.40
C GLY A 33 3.24 4.62 -1.65
N VAL A 34 2.81 5.10 -2.82
CA VAL A 34 2.83 6.53 -3.17
C VAL A 34 1.72 7.30 -2.47
N ILE A 35 0.47 6.83 -2.50
CA ILE A 35 -0.68 7.59 -2.00
C ILE A 35 -0.73 7.54 -0.47
N ILE A 36 -0.68 6.32 0.10
CA ILE A 36 -0.84 6.10 1.54
C ILE A 36 0.50 6.34 2.24
N GLY A 37 1.59 5.76 1.72
CA GLY A 37 2.89 5.85 2.37
C GLY A 37 3.56 7.22 2.23
N LEU A 38 3.89 7.61 0.99
CA LEU A 38 4.57 8.88 0.72
C LEU A 38 3.64 10.09 0.85
N GLY A 39 2.45 10.01 0.28
CA GLY A 39 1.48 11.11 0.27
C GLY A 39 0.97 11.41 1.67
N LEU A 40 0.24 10.48 2.28
CA LEU A 40 -0.35 10.69 3.59
C LEU A 40 0.71 10.71 4.71
N GLY A 41 1.72 9.84 4.65
CA GLY A 41 2.83 9.86 5.61
C GLY A 41 3.64 11.16 5.54
N GLY A 42 3.97 11.64 4.34
CA GLY A 42 4.64 12.92 4.13
C GLY A 42 3.80 14.11 4.59
N LEU A 43 2.49 14.07 4.32
CA LEU A 43 1.57 15.09 4.80
C LEU A 43 1.52 15.13 6.33
N CYS A 44 1.39 14.00 7.00
CA CYS A 44 1.38 13.95 8.47
C CYS A 44 2.73 14.33 9.09
N LEU A 45 3.86 14.07 8.41
CA LEU A 45 5.19 14.36 8.95
C LEU A 45 5.62 15.82 8.75
N PHE A 46 5.34 16.39 7.57
CA PHE A 46 5.85 17.70 7.17
C PHE A 46 4.81 18.82 7.18
N ALA A 47 3.50 18.53 7.23
CA ALA A 47 2.51 19.59 7.25
C ALA A 47 2.57 20.40 8.56
N PRO A 48 2.36 21.72 8.49
CA PRO A 48 2.28 22.56 9.68
C PRO A 48 1.04 22.17 10.52
N PRO A 49 1.14 22.18 11.86
CA PRO A 49 0.06 21.76 12.75
C PRO A 49 -1.19 22.62 12.58
N ALA A 50 -1.06 23.90 12.21
CA ALA A 50 -2.19 24.77 11.90
C ALA A 50 -3.08 24.20 10.78
N ARG A 51 -2.48 23.73 9.67
CA ARG A 51 -3.26 23.14 8.56
C ARG A 51 -3.88 21.79 8.92
N LEU A 52 -3.20 21.00 9.73
CA LEU A 52 -3.73 19.72 10.22
C LEU A 52 -4.94 19.94 11.14
N LEU A 53 -4.90 21.00 11.94
CA LEU A 53 -5.97 21.40 12.85
C LEU A 53 -7.16 21.99 12.08
N ASP A 54 -6.91 22.82 11.07
CA ASP A 54 -7.94 23.37 10.16
C ASP A 54 -8.68 22.26 9.39
N TRP A 55 -8.00 21.15 9.11
CA TRP A 55 -8.62 19.99 8.46
C TRP A 55 -9.34 19.06 9.43
N GLY A 56 -9.23 19.31 10.73
CA GLY A 56 -9.80 18.47 11.79
C GLY A 56 -9.07 17.14 11.95
N LEU A 57 -7.83 17.01 11.46
CA LEU A 57 -7.04 15.77 11.55
C LEU A 57 -6.41 15.57 12.94
N ILE A 58 -6.24 16.64 13.71
CA ILE A 58 -5.56 16.60 15.01
C ILE A 58 -6.32 17.41 16.05
N ALA A 59 -6.29 16.93 17.30
CA ALA A 59 -6.71 17.70 18.45
C ALA A 59 -5.63 18.72 18.86
N PRO A 60 -6.01 19.89 19.42
CA PRO A 60 -5.05 20.88 19.88
C PRO A 60 -4.08 20.27 20.90
N GLY A 61 -2.77 20.41 20.65
CA GLY A 61 -1.71 19.92 21.53
C GLY A 61 -1.20 18.50 21.25
N VAL A 62 -1.84 17.72 20.38
CA VAL A 62 -1.45 16.32 20.09
C VAL A 62 -0.75 16.21 18.73
N VAL A 63 0.52 16.62 18.68
CA VAL A 63 1.29 16.69 17.42
C VAL A 63 2.25 15.50 17.24
N LEU A 64 2.82 15.00 18.34
CA LEU A 64 3.83 13.94 18.30
C LEU A 64 3.30 12.59 17.76
N PRO A 65 2.12 12.08 18.20
CA PRO A 65 1.61 10.80 17.72
C PRO A 65 1.33 10.80 16.21
N VAL A 66 0.89 11.94 15.68
CA VAL A 66 0.58 12.13 14.26
C VAL A 66 1.85 12.09 13.42
N ARG A 67 2.94 12.70 13.90
CA ARG A 67 4.26 12.65 13.24
C ARG A 67 4.86 11.24 13.29
N LEU A 68 4.71 10.54 14.41
CA LEU A 68 5.15 9.14 14.53
C LEU A 68 4.37 8.23 13.57
N ALA A 69 3.05 8.40 13.49
CA ALA A 69 2.22 7.69 12.51
C ALA A 69 2.65 8.02 11.07
N GLY A 70 2.92 9.30 10.78
CA GLY A 70 3.44 9.74 9.48
C GLY A 70 4.78 9.12 9.11
N ALA A 71 5.72 9.03 10.04
CA ALA A 71 7.00 8.37 9.84
C ALA A 71 6.85 6.86 9.58
N GLY A 72 5.94 6.19 10.30
CA GLY A 72 5.60 4.79 10.06
C GLY A 72 4.97 4.56 8.69
N LEU A 73 4.09 5.45 8.25
CA LEU A 73 3.51 5.39 6.91
C LEU A 73 4.56 5.60 5.82
N LEU A 74 5.50 6.52 6.03
CA LEU A 74 6.60 6.76 5.08
C LEU A 74 7.51 5.54 4.94
N SER A 75 7.89 4.91 6.05
CA SER A 75 8.73 3.69 6.00
C SER A 75 8.01 2.53 5.34
N LEU A 76 6.71 2.36 5.63
CA LEU A 76 5.86 1.35 5.00
C LEU A 76 5.70 1.60 3.49
N GLY A 77 5.54 2.87 3.09
CA GLY A 77 5.49 3.29 1.70
C GLY A 77 6.77 2.96 0.94
N ALA A 78 7.92 3.31 1.51
CA ALA A 78 9.22 2.97 0.96
C ALA A 78 9.39 1.45 0.83
N PHE A 79 9.03 0.68 1.85
CA PHE A 79 9.06 -0.79 1.82
C PHE A 79 8.23 -1.36 0.65
N TRP A 80 6.99 -0.89 0.46
CA TRP A 80 6.16 -1.35 -0.64
C TRP A 80 6.67 -0.91 -2.03
N LEU A 81 7.27 0.27 -2.13
CA LEU A 81 7.91 0.74 -3.36
C LEU A 81 9.11 -0.12 -3.74
N LEU A 82 10.00 -0.43 -2.77
CA LEU A 82 11.11 -1.34 -2.98
C LEU A 82 10.61 -2.74 -3.35
N ALA A 83 9.70 -3.30 -2.57
CA ALA A 83 9.17 -4.64 -2.82
C ALA A 83 8.40 -4.74 -4.16
N SER A 84 7.83 -3.63 -4.65
CA SER A 84 7.23 -3.59 -6.00
C SER A 84 8.25 -3.62 -7.14
N SER A 85 9.54 -3.49 -6.85
CA SER A 85 10.62 -3.53 -7.84
C SER A 85 11.21 -4.94 -7.98
N ASP A 86 10.96 -5.84 -7.02
CA ASP A 86 11.50 -7.20 -7.03
C ASP A 86 10.81 -8.10 -8.06
N ARG A 87 11.60 -8.90 -8.78
CA ARG A 87 11.07 -9.77 -9.84
C ARG A 87 10.11 -10.83 -9.31
N ILE A 88 10.34 -11.32 -8.08
CA ILE A 88 9.54 -12.31 -7.39
C ILE A 88 8.90 -11.63 -6.18
N ILE A 89 7.58 -11.70 -6.07
CA ILE A 89 6.87 -11.17 -4.90
C ILE A 89 6.69 -12.31 -3.91
N GLU A 90 7.41 -12.23 -2.80
CA GLU A 90 7.32 -13.27 -1.76
C GLU A 90 6.01 -13.19 -0.95
N LEU A 91 5.63 -14.33 -0.38
CA LEU A 91 4.45 -14.45 0.48
C LEU A 91 4.44 -13.43 1.65
N PRO A 92 5.56 -13.16 2.36
CA PRO A 92 5.57 -12.15 3.43
C PRO A 92 5.18 -10.75 2.93
N THR A 93 5.54 -10.40 1.71
CA THR A 93 5.19 -9.12 1.08
C THR A 93 3.70 -9.03 0.80
N LEU A 94 3.08 -10.12 0.33
CA LEU A 94 1.63 -10.22 0.17
C LEU A 94 0.89 -10.10 1.50
N ILE A 95 1.41 -10.74 2.55
CA ILE A 95 0.81 -10.72 3.90
C ILE A 95 0.89 -9.30 4.47
N THR A 96 2.07 -8.67 4.42
CA THR A 96 2.28 -7.33 4.97
C THR A 96 1.48 -6.27 4.23
N THR A 97 1.37 -6.36 2.90
CA THR A 97 0.52 -5.44 2.11
C THR A 97 -0.96 -5.59 2.42
N ALA A 98 -1.47 -6.83 2.52
CA ALA A 98 -2.84 -7.10 2.91
C ALA A 98 -3.15 -6.61 4.33
N LEU A 99 -2.30 -6.98 5.29
CA LEU A 99 -2.46 -6.64 6.70
C LEU A 99 -2.39 -5.13 6.91
N ALA A 100 -1.36 -4.45 6.45
CA ALA A 100 -1.21 -3.04 6.76
C ALA A 100 -2.29 -2.18 6.05
N ASN A 101 -2.66 -2.49 4.80
CA ASN A 101 -3.82 -1.81 4.18
C ASN A 101 -5.14 -2.13 4.91
N GLY A 102 -5.33 -3.38 5.34
CA GLY A 102 -6.50 -3.79 6.11
C GLY A 102 -6.60 -3.11 7.47
N LEU A 103 -5.49 -3.01 8.21
CA LEU A 103 -5.42 -2.32 9.50
C LEU A 103 -5.70 -0.82 9.35
N ILE A 104 -5.17 -0.19 8.29
CA ILE A 104 -5.45 1.23 8.00
C ILE A 104 -6.95 1.42 7.74
N ALA A 105 -7.56 0.59 6.88
CA ALA A 105 -8.99 0.67 6.62
C ALA A 105 -9.83 0.40 7.88
N LEU A 106 -9.43 -0.57 8.70
CA LEU A 106 -10.10 -0.89 9.96
C LEU A 106 -10.00 0.27 10.96
N MET A 107 -8.84 0.88 11.11
CA MET A 107 -8.65 2.03 12.01
C MET A 107 -9.53 3.21 11.57
N LEU A 108 -9.63 3.47 10.26
CA LEU A 108 -10.51 4.52 9.73
C LEU A 108 -11.99 4.20 9.96
N LEU A 109 -12.38 2.92 9.86
CA LEU A 109 -13.74 2.48 10.18
C LEU A 109 -14.06 2.65 11.68
N VAL A 110 -13.12 2.30 12.57
CA VAL A 110 -13.27 2.50 14.02
C VAL A 110 -13.42 3.99 14.34
N GLY A 111 -12.58 4.84 13.75
CA GLY A 111 -12.68 6.30 13.91
C GLY A 111 -14.00 6.87 13.36
N TYR A 112 -14.56 6.28 12.31
CA TYR A 112 -15.89 6.63 11.83
C TYR A 112 -16.99 6.26 12.83
N ILE A 113 -16.95 5.04 13.39
CA ILE A 113 -17.92 4.56 14.37
C ILE A 113 -17.87 5.40 15.66
N ASN A 114 -16.67 5.75 16.13
CA ASN A 114 -16.46 6.59 17.30
C ASN A 114 -16.85 8.06 17.09
N GLN A 115 -17.29 8.43 15.88
CA GLN A 115 -17.60 9.81 15.50
C GLN A 115 -16.42 10.79 15.56
N ASP A 116 -15.19 10.30 15.68
CA ASP A 116 -13.96 11.12 15.66
C ASP A 116 -13.79 11.88 14.33
N LEU A 117 -14.43 11.39 13.26
CA LEU A 117 -14.42 11.99 11.93
C LEU A 117 -15.55 13.02 11.68
N THR A 118 -16.36 13.34 12.69
CA THR A 118 -17.49 14.27 12.52
C THR A 118 -17.06 15.74 12.37
N MET A 119 -15.95 16.12 13.03
CA MET A 119 -15.35 17.47 12.93
C MET A 119 -14.46 17.66 11.69
N LEU A 120 -14.37 16.66 10.80
CA LEU A 120 -13.48 16.70 9.66
C LEU A 120 -13.99 17.71 8.61
N ALA A 121 -13.12 18.62 8.20
CA ALA A 121 -13.41 19.56 7.12
C ALA A 121 -13.75 18.82 5.82
N ARG A 122 -14.51 19.46 4.91
CA ARG A 122 -14.93 18.85 3.64
C ARG A 122 -13.75 18.32 2.81
N SER A 123 -12.63 19.04 2.82
CA SER A 123 -11.36 18.64 2.18
C SER A 123 -10.76 17.39 2.83
N GLY A 124 -10.67 17.35 4.16
CA GLY A 124 -10.18 16.19 4.91
C GLY A 124 -11.02 14.94 4.65
N ARG A 125 -12.34 15.10 4.54
CA ARG A 125 -13.27 14.00 4.22
C ARG A 125 -13.03 13.40 2.83
N LEU A 126 -12.77 14.23 1.82
CA LEU A 126 -12.44 13.75 0.47
C LEU A 126 -11.11 12.96 0.45
N ILE A 127 -10.08 13.47 1.14
CA ILE A 127 -8.79 12.79 1.26
C ILE A 127 -8.98 11.44 1.96
N LEU A 128 -9.75 11.40 3.04
CA LEU A 128 -9.97 10.18 3.80
C LEU A 128 -10.74 9.12 3.01
N ILE A 129 -11.75 9.51 2.23
CA ILE A 129 -12.46 8.61 1.31
C ILE A 129 -11.49 8.01 0.28
N LEU A 130 -10.63 8.84 -0.32
CA LEU A 130 -9.62 8.37 -1.27
C LEU A 130 -8.68 7.34 -0.62
N VAL A 131 -8.20 7.63 0.58
CA VAL A 131 -7.30 6.75 1.34
C VAL A 131 -7.98 5.42 1.66
N VAL A 132 -9.23 5.44 2.13
CA VAL A 132 -10.02 4.22 2.39
C VAL A 132 -10.19 3.39 1.13
N ALA A 133 -10.52 4.02 -0.01
CA ALA A 133 -10.70 3.31 -1.27
C ALA A 133 -9.40 2.63 -1.74
N VAL A 134 -8.27 3.33 -1.64
CA VAL A 134 -6.95 2.78 -1.99
C VAL A 134 -6.55 1.67 -1.03
N ALA A 135 -6.79 1.83 0.28
CA ALA A 135 -6.50 0.81 1.29
C ALA A 135 -7.35 -0.45 1.07
N LEU A 136 -8.65 -0.32 0.77
CA LEU A 136 -9.51 -1.47 0.44
C LEU A 136 -9.05 -2.19 -0.83
N ALA A 137 -8.68 -1.45 -1.88
CA ALA A 137 -8.12 -2.04 -3.08
C ALA A 137 -6.81 -2.79 -2.78
N GLY A 138 -5.90 -2.17 -2.02
CA GLY A 138 -4.63 -2.75 -1.61
C GLY A 138 -4.76 -3.97 -0.69
N ALA A 139 -5.81 -4.04 0.13
CA ALA A 139 -6.11 -5.19 0.98
C ALA A 139 -6.75 -6.36 0.23
N THR A 140 -7.60 -6.09 -0.77
CA THR A 140 -8.38 -7.11 -1.47
C THR A 140 -7.64 -7.77 -2.64
N LEU A 141 -6.76 -7.04 -3.32
CA LEU A 141 -5.94 -7.56 -4.42
C LEU A 141 -5.06 -8.76 -4.04
N PRO A 142 -4.23 -8.72 -2.97
CA PRO A 142 -3.39 -9.86 -2.59
C PRO A 142 -4.18 -11.11 -2.19
N LEU A 143 -5.42 -10.98 -1.68
CA LEU A 143 -6.29 -12.13 -1.33
C LEU A 143 -6.61 -13.03 -2.53
N ARG A 144 -6.68 -12.45 -3.73
CA ARG A 144 -6.90 -13.24 -4.97
C ARG A 144 -5.68 -14.09 -5.30
N TYR A 145 -4.48 -13.58 -5.02
CA TYR A 145 -3.21 -14.27 -5.27
C TYR A 145 -2.90 -15.33 -4.21
N PHE A 146 -3.26 -15.12 -2.95
CA PHE A 146 -3.17 -16.16 -1.90
C PHE A 146 -3.92 -17.44 -2.29
N ARG A 147 -5.13 -17.29 -2.86
CA ARG A 147 -5.94 -18.44 -3.30
C ARG A 147 -5.31 -19.21 -4.47
N ALA A 148 -4.43 -18.59 -5.24
CA ALA A 148 -3.73 -19.23 -6.35
C ALA A 148 -2.49 -19.99 -5.86
N GLU A 149 -1.75 -19.42 -4.90
CA GLU A 149 -0.55 -20.04 -4.31
C GLU A 149 -0.91 -21.28 -3.47
N PHE A 150 -1.96 -21.22 -2.63
CA PHE A 150 -2.43 -22.36 -1.81
C PHE A 150 -3.08 -23.50 -2.62
N ARG A 151 -3.29 -23.32 -3.92
CA ARG A 151 -3.88 -24.34 -4.79
C ARG A 151 -2.82 -25.10 -5.61
N ARG A 152 -1.55 -24.71 -5.52
CA ARG A 152 -0.40 -25.51 -5.97
C ARG A 152 0.09 -26.40 -4.85
#